data_AF-H6BDT1-F1
#
_entry.id   AF-H6BDT1-F1
#
_cell.length_a   1.000
_cell.length_b   1.000
_cell.length_c   1.000
_cell.angle_alpha   90.00
_cell.angle_beta   90.00
_cell.angle_gamma   90.00
#
_symmetry.space_group_name_H-M   'P 1'
#
loop_
_entity.id
_entity.type
_entity.pdbx_description
1 polymer ?
#
loop_
_entity_poly.entity_id
_entity_poly.type
_entity_poly.pdbx_seq_one_letter_code
_entity_poly.pdbx_strand_id
1 'polypeptide(L)'
;DKSWRVRYMVANQLYELCEAVGPEPTRADLVPAYVRLLRDNEAEVRIAAAGKVTKFCRILSPQLAIQHILPCVKELSSDSSQHVRSALASVIMGMAPVLGKDATIEQLLPIFLSLLKDEFPDVRLNIISKLDQVNQVIGIDLLSQSLLPAIVELAEDRHWRVRLAIIE
;
A
#
# COMPACT_ATOMS: atom_id res chain seq x y z
N ASP A 1 1.44 -16.46 -17.67
CA ASP A 1 0.55 -16.40 -18.85
C ASP A 1 0.95 -15.22 -19.74
N LYS A 2 0.88 -15.35 -21.07
CA LYS A 2 1.21 -14.24 -22.00
C LYS A 2 0.14 -13.14 -21.97
N SER A 3 -1.11 -13.49 -21.68
CA SER A 3 -2.21 -12.54 -21.58
C SER A 3 -2.16 -11.80 -20.25
N TRP A 4 -1.93 -10.48 -20.30
CA TRP A 4 -2.00 -9.64 -19.11
C TRP A 4 -3.39 -9.62 -18.49
N ARG A 5 -4.46 -9.83 -19.29
CA ARG A 5 -5.84 -9.91 -18.80
C ARG A 5 -6.05 -11.12 -17.90
N VAL A 6 -5.43 -12.26 -18.23
CA VAL A 6 -5.47 -13.44 -17.35
C VAL A 6 -4.75 -13.14 -16.04
N ARG A 7 -3.56 -12.53 -16.11
CA ARG A 7 -2.79 -12.16 -14.91
C ARG A 7 -3.53 -11.12 -14.05
N TYR A 8 -4.18 -10.15 -14.67
CA TYR A 8 -5.07 -9.17 -14.04
C TYR A 8 -6.22 -9.85 -13.31
N MET A 9 -6.87 -10.83 -13.95
CA MET A 9 -7.95 -11.58 -13.31
C MET A 9 -7.45 -12.37 -12.10
N VAL A 10 -6.28 -13.00 -12.22
CA VAL A 10 -5.63 -13.69 -11.09
C VAL A 10 -5.33 -12.69 -9.97
N ALA A 11 -4.76 -11.51 -10.26
CA ALA A 11 -4.48 -10.49 -9.25
C ALA A 11 -5.75 -10.04 -8.49
N ASN A 12 -6.89 -9.98 -9.18
CA ASN A 12 -8.17 -9.62 -8.57
C ASN A 12 -8.79 -10.72 -7.69
N GLN A 13 -8.49 -11.99 -7.96
CA GLN A 13 -9.08 -13.14 -7.28
C GLN A 13 -8.08 -13.91 -6.39
N LEU A 14 -6.84 -13.44 -6.28
CA LEU A 14 -5.80 -14.21 -5.63
C LEU A 14 -6.09 -14.45 -4.14
N TYR A 15 -6.75 -13.50 -3.48
CA TYR A 15 -7.15 -13.63 -2.08
C TYR A 15 -8.14 -14.79 -1.90
N GLU A 16 -9.16 -14.86 -2.74
CA GLU A 16 -10.18 -15.91 -2.73
C GLU A 16 -9.56 -17.28 -3.05
N LEU A 17 -8.56 -17.32 -3.92
CA LEU A 17 -7.78 -18.53 -4.20
C LEU A 17 -7.00 -19.00 -2.97
N CYS A 18 -6.37 -18.09 -2.23
CA CYS A 18 -5.65 -18.42 -0.99
C CYS A 18 -6.57 -19.06 0.06
N GLU A 19 -7.77 -18.51 0.24
CA GLU A 19 -8.76 -19.07 1.17
C GLU A 19 -9.20 -20.47 0.74
N ALA A 20 -9.33 -20.72 -0.56
CA ALA A 20 -9.75 -22.02 -1.09
C ALA A 20 -8.68 -23.11 -0.98
N VAL A 21 -7.40 -22.78 -1.19
CA VAL A 21 -6.31 -23.78 -1.18
C VAL A 21 -5.70 -24.01 0.20
N GLY A 22 -5.94 -23.10 1.15
CA GLY A 22 -5.42 -23.18 2.51
C GLY A 22 -3.99 -22.64 2.68
N PRO A 23 -3.46 -22.64 3.92
CA PRO A 23 -2.26 -21.88 4.28
C PRO A 23 -0.96 -22.44 3.70
N GLU A 24 -0.81 -23.76 3.59
CA GLU A 24 0.43 -24.37 3.07
C GLU A 24 0.64 -24.09 1.57
N PRO A 25 -0.33 -24.35 0.66
CA PRO A 25 -0.18 -23.98 -0.74
C PRO A 25 -0.10 -22.47 -0.95
N THR A 26 -0.80 -21.68 -0.10
CA THR A 26 -0.69 -20.22 -0.12
C THR A 26 0.75 -19.77 0.08
N ARG A 27 1.43 -20.32 1.09
CA ARG A 27 2.82 -19.99 1.40
C ARG A 27 3.79 -20.46 0.32
N ALA A 28 3.64 -21.70 -0.14
CA ALA A 28 4.58 -22.32 -1.08
C ALA A 28 4.47 -21.71 -2.49
N ASP A 29 3.24 -21.49 -2.97
CA ASP A 29 2.99 -21.21 -4.39
C ASP A 29 2.39 -19.82 -4.64
N LEU A 30 1.46 -19.38 -3.78
CA LEU A 30 0.72 -18.13 -4.02
C LEU A 30 1.50 -16.89 -3.60
N VAL A 31 2.35 -16.94 -2.56
CA VAL A 31 3.23 -15.82 -2.19
C VAL A 31 4.21 -15.49 -3.34
N PRO A 32 4.98 -16.44 -3.90
CA PRO A 32 5.82 -16.16 -5.07
C PRO A 32 5.03 -15.69 -6.29
N ALA A 33 3.81 -16.22 -6.50
CA ALA A 33 2.95 -15.77 -7.59
C ALA A 33 2.51 -14.32 -7.40
N TYR A 34 2.13 -13.92 -6.19
CA TYR A 34 1.71 -12.56 -5.90
C TYR A 34 2.86 -11.56 -6.05
N VAL A 35 4.05 -11.91 -5.58
CA VAL A 35 5.26 -11.09 -5.79
C VAL A 35 5.50 -10.82 -7.29
N ARG A 36 5.30 -11.83 -8.15
CA ARG A 36 5.39 -11.62 -9.61
C ARG A 36 4.31 -10.69 -10.15
N LEU A 37 3.10 -10.72 -9.61
CA LEU A 37 2.01 -9.82 -10.01
C LEU A 37 2.24 -8.38 -9.55
N LEU A 38 2.81 -8.18 -8.35
CA LEU A 38 3.22 -6.86 -7.87
C LEU A 38 4.35 -6.26 -8.72
N ARG A 39 5.16 -7.09 -9.38
CA ARG A 39 6.24 -6.68 -10.28
C ARG A 39 5.93 -6.93 -11.76
N ASP A 40 4.65 -7.06 -12.11
CA ASP A 40 4.24 -7.35 -13.48
C ASP A 40 4.67 -6.22 -14.43
N ASN A 41 4.97 -6.54 -15.68
CA ASN A 41 5.34 -5.51 -16.65
C ASN A 41 4.16 -4.60 -17.03
N GLU A 42 2.93 -5.11 -16.92
CA GLU A 42 1.71 -4.37 -17.24
C GLU A 42 1.20 -3.57 -16.03
N ALA A 43 0.98 -2.27 -16.21
CA ALA A 43 0.55 -1.39 -15.12
C ALA A 43 -0.82 -1.81 -14.55
N GLU A 44 -1.76 -2.22 -15.40
CA GLU A 44 -3.09 -2.69 -14.97
C GLU A 44 -3.02 -3.89 -14.01
N VAL A 45 -2.07 -4.80 -14.24
CA VAL A 45 -1.87 -5.95 -13.35
C VAL A 45 -1.31 -5.48 -12.01
N ARG A 46 -0.33 -4.55 -12.03
CA ARG A 46 0.21 -3.95 -10.81
C ARG A 46 -0.81 -3.14 -10.02
N ILE A 47 -1.70 -2.40 -10.70
CA ILE A 47 -2.81 -1.67 -10.08
C ILE A 47 -3.72 -2.64 -9.32
N ALA A 48 -4.16 -3.71 -9.99
CA ALA A 48 -5.01 -4.73 -9.38
C ALA A 48 -4.31 -5.40 -8.18
N ALA A 49 -3.04 -5.78 -8.33
CA ALA A 49 -2.27 -6.39 -7.26
C ALA A 49 -2.08 -5.44 -6.07
N ALA A 50 -1.60 -4.21 -6.31
CA ALA A 50 -1.35 -3.21 -5.28
C ALA A 50 -2.60 -2.88 -4.47
N GLY A 51 -3.75 -2.72 -5.14
CA GLY A 51 -5.04 -2.46 -4.47
C GLY A 51 -5.57 -3.61 -3.60
N LYS A 52 -4.92 -4.78 -3.63
CA LYS A 52 -5.27 -5.95 -2.79
C LYS A 52 -4.19 -6.31 -1.76
N VAL A 53 -3.07 -5.59 -1.72
CA VAL A 53 -1.89 -5.97 -0.92
C VAL A 53 -2.21 -6.14 0.56
N THR A 54 -3.05 -5.27 1.11
CA THR A 54 -3.53 -5.36 2.49
C THR A 54 -4.32 -6.63 2.76
N LYS A 55 -5.23 -7.02 1.87
CA LYS A 55 -6.00 -8.26 2.03
C LYS A 55 -5.08 -9.47 1.98
N PHE A 56 -4.14 -9.48 1.05
CA PHE A 56 -3.17 -10.55 0.93
C PHE A 56 -2.23 -10.62 2.14
N CYS A 57 -1.79 -9.49 2.72
CA CYS A 57 -0.96 -9.52 3.91
C CYS A 57 -1.68 -10.13 5.14
N ARG A 58 -3.00 -9.97 5.26
CA ARG A 58 -3.76 -10.48 6.42
C ARG A 58 -3.80 -12.00 6.52
N ILE A 59 -3.56 -12.71 5.43
CA ILE A 59 -3.48 -14.18 5.40
C ILE A 59 -2.05 -14.70 5.59
N LEU A 60 -1.06 -13.80 5.68
CA LEU A 60 0.34 -14.16 5.88
C LEU A 60 0.74 -13.97 7.34
N SER A 61 1.82 -14.66 7.73
CA SER A 61 2.54 -14.28 8.95
C SER A 61 3.25 -12.94 8.75
N PRO A 62 3.46 -12.15 9.84
CA PRO A 62 4.21 -10.90 9.78
C PRO A 62 5.58 -11.07 9.13
N GLN A 63 6.28 -12.17 9.40
CA GLN A 63 7.60 -12.46 8.84
C GLN A 63 7.55 -12.58 7.31
N LEU A 64 6.57 -13.30 6.76
CA LEU A 64 6.43 -13.45 5.30
C LEU A 64 6.04 -12.12 4.64
N ALA A 65 5.16 -11.34 5.28
CA ALA A 65 4.77 -10.02 4.77
C ALA A 65 5.98 -9.08 4.71
N ILE A 66 6.79 -9.02 5.78
CA ILE A 66 8.00 -8.20 5.85
C ILE A 66 9.05 -8.67 4.83
N GLN A 67 9.27 -9.98 4.71
CA GLN A 67 10.32 -10.53 3.86
C GLN A 67 10.00 -10.42 2.36
N HIS A 68 8.74 -10.64 1.96
CA HIS A 68 8.38 -10.78 0.55
C HIS A 68 7.51 -9.65 0.01
N ILE A 69 6.58 -9.12 0.80
CA ILE A 69 5.59 -8.16 0.32
C ILE A 69 6.06 -6.72 0.51
N LEU A 70 6.64 -6.41 1.66
CA LEU A 70 7.08 -5.06 2.00
C LEU A 70 8.13 -4.48 1.02
N PRO A 71 9.11 -5.26 0.49
CA PRO A 71 9.99 -4.76 -0.57
C PRO A 71 9.24 -4.38 -1.84
N CYS A 72 8.22 -5.17 -2.23
CA CYS A 72 7.39 -4.87 -3.38
C CYS A 72 6.54 -3.60 -3.15
N VAL A 73 6.02 -3.42 -1.93
CA VAL A 73 5.29 -2.19 -1.54
C VAL A 73 6.19 -0.96 -1.65
N LYS A 74 7.45 -1.06 -1.21
CA LYS A 74 8.42 0.01 -1.37
C LYS A 74 8.67 0.35 -2.84
N GLU A 75 8.87 -0.65 -3.69
CA GLU A 75 9.03 -0.44 -5.14
C GLU A 75 7.79 0.23 -5.76
N LEU A 76 6.60 -0.28 -5.45
CA LEU A 76 5.32 0.23 -5.95
C LEU A 76 5.03 1.67 -5.51
N SER A 77 5.55 2.11 -4.37
CA SER A 77 5.41 3.49 -3.92
C SER A 77 6.15 4.51 -4.79
N SER A 78 7.09 4.03 -5.60
CA SER A 78 7.85 4.81 -6.59
C SER A 78 7.56 4.36 -8.03
N ASP A 79 6.46 3.65 -8.27
CA ASP A 79 6.10 3.15 -9.60
C ASP A 79 5.95 4.31 -10.60
N SER A 80 6.32 4.09 -11.86
CA SER A 80 6.19 5.10 -12.91
C SER A 80 4.73 5.46 -13.19
N SER A 81 3.79 4.55 -12.95
CA SER A 81 2.35 4.78 -13.09
C SER A 81 1.77 5.39 -11.82
N GLN A 82 1.26 6.61 -11.93
CA GLN A 82 0.48 7.28 -10.88
C GLN A 82 -0.71 6.44 -10.39
N HIS A 83 -1.31 5.63 -11.27
CA HIS A 83 -2.46 4.80 -10.92
C HIS A 83 -2.06 3.62 -10.03
N VAL A 84 -0.86 3.08 -10.22
CA VAL A 84 -0.29 2.04 -9.33
C VAL A 84 -0.03 2.64 -7.95
N ARG A 85 0.62 3.80 -7.89
CA ARG A 85 0.88 4.51 -6.63
C ARG A 85 -0.41 4.88 -5.90
N SER A 86 -1.42 5.34 -6.63
CA SER A 86 -2.75 5.67 -6.11
C SER A 86 -3.47 4.43 -5.56
N ALA A 87 -3.41 3.30 -6.28
CA ALA A 87 -3.97 2.04 -5.82
C ALA A 87 -3.31 1.55 -4.52
N LEU A 88 -1.98 1.63 -4.43
CA LEU A 88 -1.26 1.31 -3.20
C LEU A 88 -1.66 2.25 -2.05
N ALA A 89 -1.64 3.56 -2.29
CA ALA A 89 -1.98 4.59 -1.32
C ALA A 89 -3.37 4.37 -0.70
N SER A 90 -4.32 3.89 -1.49
CA SER A 90 -5.69 3.63 -1.02
C SER A 90 -5.80 2.53 0.05
N VAL A 91 -4.80 1.65 0.16
CA VAL A 91 -4.86 0.48 1.05
C VAL A 91 -3.68 0.32 2.01
N ILE A 92 -2.55 1.00 1.78
CA ILE A 92 -1.25 0.72 2.42
C ILE A 92 -1.31 0.62 3.96
N MET A 93 -2.05 1.50 4.63
CA MET A 93 -2.13 1.51 6.10
C MET A 93 -2.86 0.33 6.71
N GLY A 94 -3.65 -0.40 5.92
CA GLY A 94 -4.27 -1.63 6.40
C GLY A 94 -3.28 -2.78 6.65
N MET A 95 -2.01 -2.63 6.23
CA MET A 95 -0.92 -3.56 6.54
C MET A 95 -0.39 -3.40 7.97
N ALA A 96 -0.58 -2.24 8.61
CA ALA A 96 0.03 -1.95 9.90
C ALA A 96 -0.32 -2.95 11.02
N PRO A 97 -1.58 -3.42 11.16
CA PRO A 97 -1.92 -4.46 12.13
C PRO A 97 -1.20 -5.80 11.88
N VAL A 98 -0.83 -6.10 10.64
CA VAL A 98 -0.11 -7.33 10.27
C VAL A 98 1.38 -7.19 10.57
N LEU A 99 1.96 -6.04 10.29
CA LEU A 99 3.40 -5.79 10.49
C LEU A 99 3.77 -5.58 11.96
N GLY A 100 2.83 -5.08 12.76
CA GLY A 100 3.09 -4.63 14.12
C GLY A 100 3.66 -3.21 14.16
N LYS A 101 3.71 -2.63 15.36
CA LYS A 101 4.04 -1.21 15.57
C LYS A 101 5.44 -0.85 15.06
N ASP A 102 6.46 -1.63 15.44
CA ASP A 102 7.86 -1.30 15.15
C ASP A 102 8.13 -1.32 13.64
N ALA A 103 7.75 -2.40 12.95
CA ALA A 103 7.89 -2.49 11.50
C ALA A 103 7.04 -1.45 10.74
N THR A 104 5.87 -1.08 11.28
CA THR A 104 5.07 0.02 10.72
C THR A 104 5.82 1.34 10.79
N ILE A 105 6.42 1.67 11.94
CA ILE A 105 7.16 2.92 12.13
C ILE A 105 8.44 2.93 11.29
N GLU A 106 9.21 1.84 11.29
CA GLU A 106 10.52 1.78 10.65
C GLU A 106 10.42 1.68 9.12
N GLN A 107 9.40 1.02 8.59
CA GLN A 107 9.35 0.67 7.17
C GLN A 107 8.12 1.19 6.44
N LEU A 108 6.93 1.17 7.05
CA LEU A 108 5.70 1.60 6.38
C LEU A 108 5.52 3.13 6.42
N LEU A 109 5.84 3.77 7.54
CA LEU A 109 5.71 5.21 7.72
C LEU A 109 6.56 6.01 6.72
N PRO A 110 7.83 5.66 6.42
CA PRO A 110 8.59 6.36 5.38
C PRO A 110 7.91 6.31 4.00
N ILE A 111 7.28 5.17 3.67
CA ILE A 111 6.54 5.00 2.41
C ILE A 111 5.28 5.88 2.42
N PHE A 112 4.55 5.89 3.53
CA PHE A 112 3.38 6.74 3.72
C PHE A 112 3.70 8.22 3.54
N LEU A 113 4.75 8.72 4.20
CA LEU A 113 5.20 10.11 4.10
C LEU A 113 5.68 10.47 2.69
N SER A 114 6.32 9.53 1.98
CA SER A 114 6.69 9.73 0.58
C SER A 114 5.46 9.91 -0.32
N LEU A 115 4.42 9.10 -0.13
CA LEU A 115 3.19 9.18 -0.92
C LEU A 115 2.32 10.40 -0.56
N LEU A 116 2.44 10.96 0.65
CA LEU A 116 1.87 12.28 0.99
C LEU A 116 2.45 13.40 0.13
N LYS A 117 3.70 13.25 -0.33
CA LYS A 117 4.40 14.24 -1.15
C LYS A 117 4.39 13.89 -2.65
N ASP A 118 3.54 12.95 -3.05
CA ASP A 118 3.45 12.52 -4.44
C ASP A 118 3.09 13.69 -5.36
N GLU A 119 3.60 13.69 -6.59
CA GLU A 119 3.29 14.73 -7.58
C GLU A 119 1.80 14.76 -7.96
N PHE A 120 1.11 13.61 -7.88
CA PHE A 120 -0.28 13.48 -8.31
C PHE A 120 -1.28 13.62 -7.15
N PRO A 121 -2.27 14.53 -7.27
CA PRO A 121 -3.22 14.81 -6.20
C PRO A 121 -3.99 13.59 -5.69
N ASP A 122 -4.38 12.67 -6.57
CA ASP A 122 -5.17 11.49 -6.21
C ASP A 122 -4.40 10.55 -5.27
N VAL A 123 -3.08 10.45 -5.43
CA VAL A 123 -2.22 9.68 -4.53
C VAL A 123 -2.21 10.35 -3.15
N ARG A 124 -2.00 11.67 -3.11
CA ARG A 124 -1.99 12.45 -1.85
C ARG A 124 -3.34 12.35 -1.12
N LEU A 125 -4.45 12.54 -1.83
CA LEU A 125 -5.80 12.42 -1.29
C LEU A 125 -6.07 11.04 -0.69
N ASN A 126 -5.62 9.97 -1.37
CA ASN A 126 -5.76 8.61 -0.84
C ASN A 126 -5.00 8.44 0.47
N ILE A 127 -3.78 8.98 0.58
CA ILE A 127 -3.00 8.91 1.82
C ILE A 127 -3.62 9.76 2.94
N ILE A 128 -4.09 10.97 2.63
CA ILE A 128 -4.78 11.85 3.59
C ILE A 128 -5.98 11.12 4.22
N SER A 129 -6.76 10.40 3.40
CA SER A 129 -7.90 9.59 3.87
C SER A 129 -7.53 8.45 4.84
N LYS A 130 -6.23 8.20 5.06
CA LYS A 130 -5.71 7.14 5.93
C LYS A 130 -4.94 7.68 7.14
N LEU A 131 -4.83 8.99 7.32
CA LEU A 131 -4.10 9.60 8.43
C LEU A 131 -4.58 9.11 9.80
N ASP A 132 -5.89 8.97 10.00
CA ASP A 132 -6.47 8.44 11.24
C ASP A 132 -6.01 7.03 11.58
N GLN A 133 -5.83 6.16 10.57
CA GLN A 133 -5.34 4.80 10.77
C GLN A 133 -3.88 4.81 11.23
N VAL A 134 -3.07 5.76 10.73
CA VAL A 134 -1.69 5.93 11.20
C VAL A 134 -1.69 6.41 12.66
N ASN A 135 -2.54 7.38 12.98
CA ASN A 135 -2.70 7.95 14.33
C ASN A 135 -2.95 6.87 15.39
N GLN A 136 -3.77 5.88 15.07
CA GLN A 136 -4.08 4.77 15.96
C GLN A 136 -2.89 3.83 16.22
N VAL A 137 -1.99 3.65 15.25
CA VAL A 137 -0.88 2.68 15.36
C VAL A 137 0.34 3.29 16.03
N ILE A 138 0.68 4.51 15.65
CA ILE A 138 1.95 5.14 16.02
C ILE A 138 1.79 6.00 17.28
N GLY A 139 0.61 6.60 17.47
CA GLY A 139 0.33 7.55 18.54
C GLY A 139 0.60 9.00 18.13
N ILE A 140 -0.18 9.93 18.68
CA ILE A 140 -0.23 11.34 18.28
C ILE A 140 1.14 12.04 18.39
N ASP A 141 1.97 11.70 19.37
CA ASP A 141 3.22 12.42 19.63
C ASP A 141 4.27 12.26 18.52
N LEU A 142 4.55 11.02 18.10
CA LEU A 142 5.53 10.73 17.05
C LEU A 142 5.02 11.19 15.68
N LEU A 143 3.70 11.14 15.49
CA LEU A 143 3.05 11.62 14.29
C LEU A 143 3.04 13.14 14.21
N SER A 144 2.80 13.85 15.30
CA SER A 144 2.85 15.32 15.30
C SER A 144 4.24 15.82 14.88
N GLN A 145 5.31 15.12 15.27
CA GLN A 145 6.67 15.49 14.84
C GLN A 145 6.94 15.20 13.36
N SER A 146 6.41 14.10 12.83
CA SER A 146 6.69 13.64 11.45
C SER A 146 5.72 14.20 10.41
N LEU A 147 4.44 14.35 10.77
CA LEU A 147 3.35 14.77 9.88
C LEU A 147 3.08 16.26 9.92
N LEU A 148 3.30 16.98 11.03
CA LEU A 148 2.99 18.41 11.06
C LEU A 148 3.71 19.17 9.94
N PRO A 149 4.99 18.91 9.62
CA PRO A 149 5.64 19.51 8.45
C PRO A 149 4.94 19.14 7.13
N ALA A 150 4.50 17.89 6.98
CA ALA A 150 3.79 17.43 5.78
C ALA A 150 2.38 18.03 5.66
N ILE A 151 1.65 18.16 6.78
CA ILE A 151 0.31 18.75 6.84
C ILE A 151 0.36 20.23 6.49
N VAL A 152 1.36 20.97 7.01
CA VAL A 152 1.56 22.39 6.66
C VAL A 152 1.85 22.53 5.16
N GLU A 153 2.70 21.66 4.59
CA GLU A 153 2.97 21.64 3.16
C GLU A 153 1.70 21.33 2.34
N LEU A 154 0.84 20.42 2.81
CA LEU A 154 -0.43 20.08 2.15
C LEU A 154 -1.50 21.17 2.30
N ALA A 155 -1.45 21.99 3.34
CA ALA A 155 -2.31 23.16 3.49
C ALA A 155 -2.01 24.22 2.40
N GLU A 156 -0.78 24.24 1.88
CA GLU A 156 -0.33 25.08 0.78
C GLU A 156 -0.36 24.36 -0.58
N ASP A 157 -0.93 23.14 -0.65
CA ASP A 157 -0.93 22.33 -1.85
C ASP A 157 -1.56 23.06 -3.04
N ARG A 158 -0.98 22.93 -4.23
CA ARG A 158 -1.48 23.59 -5.45
C ARG A 158 -2.92 23.15 -5.79
N HIS A 159 -3.28 21.91 -5.49
CA HIS A 159 -4.59 21.35 -5.76
C HIS A 159 -5.56 21.64 -4.61
N TRP A 160 -6.63 22.37 -4.92
CA TRP A 160 -7.58 22.84 -3.90
C TRP A 160 -8.26 21.72 -3.10
N ARG A 161 -8.51 20.56 -3.72
CA ARG A 161 -9.11 19.41 -3.02
C ARG A 161 -8.18 18.83 -1.96
N VAL A 162 -6.87 18.88 -2.20
CA VAL A 162 -5.88 18.43 -1.21
C VAL A 162 -5.89 19.36 -0.01
N ARG A 163 -5.93 20.68 -0.24
CA ARG A 163 -6.06 21.66 0.84
C ARG A 163 -7.33 21.46 1.66
N LEU A 164 -8.47 21.23 1.00
CA LEU A 164 -9.74 20.99 1.68
C LEU A 164 -9.70 19.72 2.54
N ALA A 165 -9.15 18.63 2.00
CA ALA A 165 -9.11 17.32 2.67
C ALA A 165 -8.24 17.28 3.95
N ILE A 166 -7.40 18.28 4.19
CA ILE A 166 -6.61 18.43 5.42
C ILE A 166 -7.35 19.22 6.51
N ILE A 167 -8.31 20.06 6.10
CA ILE A 167 -9.08 20.92 7.02
C ILE A 167 -10.28 20.15 7.60
N GLU A 168 -10.81 19.19 6.83
CA GLU A 168 -11.88 18.26 7.22
C GLU A 168 -11.34 17.06 8.02
#